data_AF-A0A358IE63-F1
#
_entry.id   AF-A0A358IE63-F1
#
_cell.length_a   1.000
_cell.length_b   1.000
_cell.length_c   1.000
_cell.angle_alpha   90.00
_cell.angle_beta   90.00
_cell.angle_gamma   90.00
#
_symmetry.space_group_name_H-M   'P 1'
#
loop_
_entity.id
_entity.type
_entity.pdbx_description
1 polymer ?
#
loop_
_entity_poly.entity_id
_entity_poly.type
_entity_poly.pdbx_seq_one_letter_code
_entity_poly.pdbx_strand_id
1 'polypeptide(L)'
;MSHHHVLQEGSTGQRVGFWLGLVAFLLLLIFPVDVSNPPASRLAAVAMLMAIWWVTSAIPLFATALLPLFLYPFLGILGGRETAPIYFNSTIVLYIGGFMIALTMQKWNLHKRIALSIIQAIGGGPARIVLGFMVAAGFLSMWISNTATAVMMIPIGLAIVLKIEDSFGV
;
A
#
# COMPACT_ATOMS: atom_id res chain seq x y z
N MET A 1 -30.26 -18.53 0.45
CA MET A 1 -30.41 -17.49 1.49
C MET A 1 -29.73 -18.00 2.75
N SER A 2 -28.43 -17.73 2.90
CA SER A 2 -27.66 -17.97 4.13
C SER A 2 -26.36 -17.15 4.03
N HIS A 3 -26.47 -15.87 4.38
CA HIS A 3 -25.32 -15.01 4.64
C HIS A 3 -24.62 -15.52 5.89
N HIS A 4 -23.64 -16.41 5.74
CA HIS A 4 -22.72 -16.73 6.82
C HIS A 4 -21.60 -15.69 6.83
N HIS A 5 -21.63 -14.92 7.91
CA HIS A 5 -20.67 -13.91 8.31
C HIS A 5 -19.23 -14.43 8.24
N VAL A 6 -18.52 -14.09 7.16
CA VAL A 6 -17.05 -14.07 7.18
C VAL A 6 -16.62 -12.77 7.86
N LEU A 7 -16.94 -12.65 9.15
CA LEU A 7 -16.18 -11.76 10.01
C LEU A 7 -14.90 -12.53 10.29
N GLN A 8 -13.89 -12.31 9.43
CA GLN A 8 -12.53 -12.74 9.68
C GLN A 8 -12.14 -12.23 11.07
N GLU A 9 -12.16 -13.14 12.04
CA GLU A 9 -11.50 -12.91 13.32
C GLU A 9 -10.07 -12.48 12.99
N GLY A 10 -9.71 -11.25 13.37
CA GLY A 10 -8.38 -10.71 13.10
C GLY A 10 -7.33 -11.75 13.50
N SER A 11 -6.38 -12.01 12.59
CA SER A 11 -5.30 -12.98 12.79
C SER A 11 -4.71 -12.80 14.19
N THR A 12 -4.31 -13.89 14.87
CA THR A 12 -3.70 -13.83 16.21
C THR A 12 -2.61 -12.76 16.28
N GLY A 13 -1.85 -12.55 15.19
CA GLY A 13 -0.85 -11.48 15.07
C GLY A 13 -1.41 -10.05 15.13
N GLN A 14 -2.59 -9.79 14.55
CA GLN A 14 -3.25 -8.47 14.61
C GLN A 14 -3.72 -8.17 16.03
N ARG A 15 -4.31 -9.16 16.71
CA ARG A 15 -4.76 -9.01 18.11
C ARG A 15 -3.58 -8.76 19.05
N VAL A 16 -2.52 -9.54 18.91
CA VAL A 16 -1.28 -9.36 19.70
C VAL A 16 -0.66 -8.00 19.39
N GLY A 17 -0.56 -7.61 18.12
CA GLY A 17 0.00 -6.34 17.70
C GLY A 17 -0.75 -5.12 18.23
N PHE A 18 -2.08 -5.21 18.28
CA PHE A 18 -2.93 -4.17 18.85
C PHE A 18 -2.56 -3.90 20.32
N TRP A 19 -2.61 -4.94 21.15
CA TRP A 19 -2.29 -4.83 22.58
C TRP A 19 -0.83 -4.47 22.83
N LEU A 20 0.09 -5.05 22.07
CA LEU A 20 1.52 -4.78 22.17
C LEU A 20 1.82 -3.30 21.87
N GLY A 21 1.17 -2.72 20.85
CA GLY A 21 1.27 -1.30 20.53
C GLY A 21 0.81 -0.42 21.69
N LEU A 22 -0.35 -0.71 22.28
CA LEU A 22 -0.87 0.05 23.42
C LEU A 22 0.03 -0.05 24.64
N VAL A 23 0.54 -1.25 24.94
CA VAL A 23 1.47 -1.46 26.06
C VAL A 23 2.76 -0.67 25.83
N ALA A 24 3.36 -0.76 24.63
CA ALA A 24 4.56 0.00 24.31
C ALA A 24 4.35 1.51 24.38
N PHE A 25 3.21 2.01 23.91
CA PHE A 25 2.81 3.41 24.01
C PHE A 25 2.73 3.87 25.48
N LEU A 26 2.01 3.13 26.32
CA LEU A 26 1.86 3.47 27.73
C LEU A 26 3.19 3.39 28.48
N LEU A 27 4.01 2.39 28.19
CA LEU A 27 5.35 2.27 28.78
C LEU A 27 6.23 3.48 28.45
N LEU A 28 6.26 3.93 27.20
CA LEU A 28 7.05 5.10 26.78
C LEU A 28 6.49 6.44 27.29
N LEU A 29 5.19 6.50 27.62
CA LEU A 29 4.62 7.66 28.32
C LEU A 29 5.04 7.71 29.79
N ILE A 30 5.18 6.55 30.44
CA ILE A 30 5.61 6.45 31.85
C ILE A 30 7.13 6.60 31.99
N PHE A 31 7.88 6.02 31.05
CA PHE A 31 9.34 6.06 31.00
C PHE A 31 9.79 6.92 29.81
N PRO A 32 9.88 8.26 29.98
CA PRO A 32 10.25 9.16 28.90
C PRO A 32 11.69 8.90 28.43
N VAL A 33 11.88 8.89 27.11
CA VAL A 33 13.19 8.70 26.46
C VAL A 33 14.14 9.86 26.77
N ASP A 34 13.59 11.06 26.80
CA ASP A 34 14.29 12.30 27.16
C ASP A 34 13.45 13.08 28.18
N VAL A 35 13.95 13.12 29.41
CA VAL A 35 13.32 13.84 30.53
C VAL A 35 13.39 15.36 30.30
N SER A 36 14.39 15.85 29.56
CA SER A 36 14.57 17.27 29.29
C SER A 36 13.61 17.81 28.21
N ASN A 37 13.10 16.93 27.34
CA ASN A 37 12.17 17.28 26.27
C ASN A 37 10.90 16.40 26.27
N PRO A 38 9.90 16.74 27.10
CA PRO A 38 8.66 15.96 27.21
C PRO A 38 7.89 15.80 25.88
N PRO A 39 7.75 16.83 25.02
CA PRO A 39 7.11 16.67 23.70
C PRO A 39 7.80 15.64 22.81
N ALA A 40 9.14 15.60 22.78
CA ALA A 40 9.88 14.62 21.99
C ALA A 40 9.68 13.18 22.50
N SER A 41 9.64 12.98 23.82
CA SER A 41 9.33 11.67 24.42
C SER A 41 7.92 11.19 24.08
N ARG A 42 6.93 12.08 24.11
CA ARG A 42 5.53 11.76 23.73
C ARG A 42 5.41 11.46 22.24
N LEU A 43 6.13 12.19 21.40
CA LEU A 43 6.23 11.92 19.96
C LEU A 43 6.80 10.52 19.71
N ALA A 44 7.88 10.15 20.40
CA ALA A 44 8.48 8.83 20.31
C ALA A 44 7.49 7.71 20.72
N ALA A 45 6.68 7.94 21.76
CA ALA A 45 5.63 7.00 22.15
C ALA A 45 4.59 6.80 21.03
N VAL A 46 4.09 7.89 20.43
CA VAL A 46 3.15 7.81 19.30
C VAL A 46 3.79 7.13 18.09
N ALA A 47 5.04 7.45 17.77
CA ALA A 47 5.75 6.83 16.66
C ALA A 47 5.93 5.31 16.86
N MET A 48 6.26 4.87 18.08
CA MET A 48 6.39 3.46 18.43
C MET A 48 5.05 2.72 18.29
N LEU A 49 3.96 3.33 18.80
CA LEU A 49 2.60 2.81 18.63
C LEU A 49 2.28 2.57 17.15
N MET A 50 2.53 3.58 16.31
CA MET A 50 2.26 3.52 14.88
C MET A 50 3.13 2.47 14.18
N ALA A 51 4.43 2.38 14.51
CA ALA A 51 5.33 1.40 13.95
C ALA A 51 4.85 -0.03 14.21
N ILE A 52 4.47 -0.34 15.46
CA ILE A 52 3.95 -1.65 15.84
C ILE A 52 2.65 -1.94 15.09
N TRP A 53 1.71 -1.00 15.05
CA TRP A 53 0.42 -1.19 14.38
C TRP A 53 0.54 -1.30 12.85
N TRP A 54 1.52 -0.63 12.22
CA TRP A 54 1.79 -0.82 10.79
C TRP A 54 2.40 -2.19 10.48
N VAL A 55 3.41 -2.61 11.24
CA VAL A 55 4.08 -3.91 11.01
C VAL A 55 3.10 -5.07 11.24
N THR A 56 2.29 -4.97 12.28
CA THR A 56 1.31 -6.02 12.64
C THR A 56 -0.02 -5.89 11.90
N SER A 57 -0.23 -4.81 11.14
CA SER A 57 -1.51 -4.47 10.52
C SER A 57 -2.69 -4.61 11.50
N ALA A 58 -2.49 -4.13 12.74
CA ALA A 58 -3.43 -4.28 13.85
C ALA A 58 -4.78 -3.59 13.56
N ILE A 59 -4.72 -2.43 12.90
CA ILE A 59 -5.86 -1.72 12.32
C ILE A 59 -5.48 -1.27 10.89
N PRO A 60 -6.43 -0.81 10.05
CA PRO A 60 -6.13 -0.36 8.70
C PRO A 60 -5.05 0.74 8.68
N LEU A 61 -4.11 0.68 7.72
CA LEU A 61 -2.94 1.58 7.69
C LEU A 61 -3.32 3.07 7.73
N PHE A 62 -4.41 3.43 7.04
CA PHE A 62 -4.92 4.81 7.03
C PHE A 62 -5.46 5.23 8.41
N ALA A 63 -6.07 4.32 9.16
CA ALA A 63 -6.58 4.61 10.51
C ALA A 63 -5.42 4.84 11.48
N THR A 64 -4.36 4.02 11.42
CA THR A 64 -3.12 4.26 12.17
C THR A 64 -2.48 5.60 11.78
N ALA A 65 -2.46 5.93 10.48
CA ALA A 65 -1.89 7.18 9.99
C ALA A 65 -2.63 8.43 10.48
N LEU A 66 -3.91 8.32 10.87
CA LEU A 66 -4.69 9.44 11.41
C LEU A 66 -4.50 9.65 12.92
N LEU A 67 -3.86 8.71 13.63
CA LEU A 67 -3.66 8.82 15.09
C LEU A 67 -2.99 10.13 15.51
N PRO A 68 -1.92 10.62 14.86
CA PRO A 68 -1.30 11.89 15.23
C PRO A 68 -2.25 13.08 15.25
N LEU A 69 -3.27 13.10 14.37
CA LEU A 69 -4.25 14.18 14.32
C LEU A 69 -5.01 14.35 15.65
N PHE A 70 -5.20 13.25 16.37
CA PHE A 70 -5.82 13.23 17.69
C PHE A 70 -4.77 13.21 18.79
N LEU A 71 -3.76 12.34 18.73
CA LEU A 71 -2.81 12.17 19.83
C LEU A 71 -1.89 13.38 20.02
N TYR A 72 -1.51 14.11 18.96
CA TYR A 72 -0.59 15.24 19.12
C TYR A 72 -1.20 16.40 19.92
N PRO A 73 -2.44 16.86 19.65
CA PRO A 73 -3.07 17.88 20.48
C PRO A 73 -3.32 17.41 21.92
N PHE A 74 -3.76 16.16 22.11
CA PHE A 74 -4.07 15.62 23.43
C PHE A 74 -2.83 15.42 24.31
N LEU A 75 -1.71 15.04 23.71
CA LEU A 75 -0.43 14.87 24.41
C LEU A 75 0.38 16.18 24.48
N GLY A 76 -0.13 17.29 23.92
CA GLY A 76 0.58 18.57 23.88
C GLY A 76 1.90 18.52 23.10
N ILE A 77 1.95 17.72 22.04
CA ILE A 77 3.13 17.61 21.14
C ILE A 77 3.08 18.75 20.11
N LEU A 78 1.98 18.85 19.37
CA LEU A 78 1.71 19.88 18.36
C LEU A 78 0.22 20.24 18.40
N GLY A 79 -0.09 21.50 18.07
CA GLY A 79 -1.48 21.95 18.01
C GLY A 79 -2.25 21.31 16.85
N GLY A 80 -3.57 21.19 16.98
CA GLY A 80 -4.42 20.66 15.90
C GLY A 80 -4.37 21.53 14.64
N ARG A 81 -4.26 22.86 14.80
CA ARG A 81 -4.10 23.82 13.69
C ARG A 81 -2.77 23.68 12.95
N GLU A 82 -1.75 23.13 13.61
CA GLU A 82 -0.43 22.88 13.02
C GLU A 82 -0.34 21.49 12.41
N THR A 83 -1.03 20.52 13.03
CA THR A 83 -1.01 19.11 12.61
C THR A 83 -1.91 18.86 11.40
N ALA A 84 -3.10 19.47 11.35
CA ALA A 84 -4.08 19.21 10.28
C ALA A 84 -3.58 19.55 8.86
N PRO A 85 -2.89 20.68 8.61
CA PRO A 85 -2.38 21.02 7.27
C PRO A 85 -1.38 20.01 6.69
N ILE A 86 -0.68 19.24 7.55
CA ILE A 86 0.30 18.23 7.11
C ILE A 86 -0.38 17.12 6.30
N TYR A 87 -1.64 16.81 6.62
CA TYR A 87 -2.45 15.79 5.93
C TYR A 87 -3.00 16.26 4.58
N PHE A 88 -2.85 17.54 4.23
CA PHE A 88 -3.28 18.08 2.95
C PHE A 88 -2.18 18.97 2.35
N ASN A 89 -1.14 18.33 1.83
CA ASN A 89 -0.01 19.00 1.19
C ASN A 89 0.01 18.77 -0.33
N SER A 90 0.81 19.56 -1.05
CA SER A 90 0.94 19.51 -2.50
C SER A 90 1.32 18.12 -3.03
N THR A 91 2.11 17.34 -2.26
CA THR A 91 2.50 15.98 -2.63
C THR A 91 1.32 15.01 -2.57
N ILE A 92 0.46 15.11 -1.55
CA ILE A 92 -0.77 14.31 -1.46
C ILE A 92 -1.72 14.66 -2.62
N VAL A 93 -1.88 15.95 -2.93
CA VAL A 93 -2.68 16.40 -4.07
C VAL A 93 -2.12 15.86 -5.39
N LEU A 94 -0.80 15.84 -5.56
CA LEU A 94 -0.15 15.23 -6.73
C LEU A 94 -0.46 13.73 -6.83
N TYR A 95 -0.39 12.98 -5.73
CA TYR A 95 -0.75 11.56 -5.73
C TYR A 95 -2.22 11.33 -6.08
N ILE A 96 -3.14 12.16 -5.58
CA ILE A 96 -4.57 12.11 -5.94
C ILE A 96 -4.74 12.33 -7.44
N GLY A 97 -4.10 13.35 -8.02
CA GLY A 97 -4.11 13.61 -9.47
C GLY A 97 -3.55 12.43 -10.27
N GLY A 98 -2.43 11.85 -9.82
CA GLY A 98 -1.83 10.65 -10.43
C GLY A 98 -2.78 9.45 -10.41
N PHE A 99 -3.46 9.20 -9.28
CA PHE A 99 -4.45 8.12 -9.18
C PHE A 99 -5.67 8.37 -10.08
N MET A 100 -6.12 9.61 -10.25
CA MET A 100 -7.21 9.94 -11.18
C MET A 100 -6.82 9.65 -12.63
N ILE A 101 -5.59 9.96 -13.04
CA ILE A 101 -5.07 9.63 -14.37
C ILE A 101 -5.00 8.11 -14.55
N ALA A 102 -4.44 7.39 -13.57
CA ALA A 102 -4.35 5.93 -13.61
C ALA A 102 -5.73 5.27 -13.71
N LEU A 103 -6.72 5.72 -12.92
CA LEU A 103 -8.10 5.22 -12.96
C LEU A 103 -8.77 5.52 -14.32
N THR A 104 -8.50 6.69 -14.90
CA THR A 104 -9.01 7.04 -16.23
C THR A 104 -8.39 6.13 -17.31
N MET A 105 -7.07 5.92 -17.26
CA MET A 105 -6.37 4.98 -18.14
C MET A 105 -6.90 3.55 -17.99
N GLN A 106 -7.29 3.16 -16.76
CA GLN A 106 -7.95 1.89 -16.49
C GLN A 106 -9.33 1.82 -17.15
N LYS A 107 -10.18 2.83 -16.93
CA LYS A 107 -11.54 2.92 -17.48
C LYS A 107 -11.59 2.80 -19.01
N TRP A 108 -10.61 3.40 -19.70
CA TRP A 108 -10.51 3.35 -21.17
C TRP A 108 -9.73 2.15 -21.70
N ASN A 109 -9.29 1.23 -20.84
CA ASN A 109 -8.44 0.09 -21.21
C ASN A 109 -7.15 0.49 -21.96
N LEU A 110 -6.69 1.73 -21.79
CA LEU A 110 -5.55 2.28 -22.53
C LEU A 110 -4.25 1.53 -22.19
N HIS A 111 -4.08 1.19 -20.90
CA HIS A 111 -2.98 0.36 -20.40
C HIS A 111 -2.89 -1.01 -21.10
N LYS A 112 -4.04 -1.66 -21.36
CA LYS A 112 -4.08 -2.95 -22.08
C LYS A 112 -3.66 -2.80 -23.52
N ARG A 113 -4.09 -1.72 -24.19
CA ARG A 113 -3.66 -1.42 -25.57
C ARG A 113 -2.15 -1.21 -25.63
N ILE A 114 -1.59 -0.45 -24.69
CA ILE A 114 -0.15 -0.21 -24.58
C ILE A 114 0.60 -1.52 -24.34
N ALA A 115 0.17 -2.35 -23.38
CA ALA A 115 0.79 -3.65 -23.13
C ALA A 115 0.83 -4.55 -24.38
N LEU A 116 -0.32 -4.69 -25.05
CA LEU A 116 -0.43 -5.52 -26.24
C LEU A 116 0.41 -4.98 -27.39
N SER A 117 0.47 -3.65 -27.57
CA SER A 117 1.34 -3.02 -28.57
C SER A 117 2.83 -3.27 -28.30
N ILE A 118 3.27 -3.20 -27.04
CA ILE A 118 4.66 -3.52 -26.65
C ILE A 118 4.98 -4.99 -26.95
N ILE A 119 4.09 -5.90 -26.58
CA ILE A 119 4.26 -7.34 -26.81
C ILE A 119 4.31 -7.64 -28.31
N GLN A 120 3.42 -7.05 -29.11
CA GLN A 120 3.40 -7.21 -30.56
C GLN A 120 4.68 -6.66 -31.21
N ALA A 121 5.21 -5.53 -30.74
CA ALA A 121 6.41 -4.91 -31.29
C ALA A 121 7.68 -5.75 -31.07
N ILE A 122 7.75 -6.53 -29.99
CA ILE A 122 8.92 -7.35 -29.65
C ILE A 122 8.94 -8.68 -30.44
N GLY A 123 7.78 -9.15 -30.92
CA GLY A 123 7.67 -10.26 -31.86
C GLY A 123 7.62 -11.65 -31.23
N GLY A 124 7.87 -12.69 -32.06
CA GLY A 124 7.71 -14.10 -31.70
C GLY A 124 8.98 -14.78 -31.14
N GLY A 125 8.78 -15.72 -30.20
CA GLY A 125 9.80 -16.57 -29.58
C GLY A 125 9.71 -16.58 -28.04
N PRO A 126 9.87 -17.72 -27.35
CA PRO A 126 9.64 -17.83 -25.90
C PRO A 126 10.40 -16.79 -25.06
N ALA A 127 11.70 -16.59 -25.33
CA ALA A 127 12.53 -15.64 -24.59
C ALA A 127 12.16 -14.17 -24.87
N ARG A 128 11.78 -13.83 -26.10
CA ARG A 128 11.40 -12.45 -26.49
C ARG A 128 10.04 -12.06 -25.92
N ILE A 129 9.12 -13.02 -25.84
CA ILE A 129 7.81 -12.82 -25.19
C ILE A 129 7.98 -12.51 -23.70
N VAL A 130 8.85 -13.25 -23.00
CA VAL A 130 9.17 -12.97 -21.58
C VAL A 130 9.80 -11.58 -21.44
N LEU A 131 10.74 -11.20 -22.31
CA LEU A 131 11.32 -9.86 -22.29
C LEU A 131 10.27 -8.77 -22.53
N GLY A 132 9.34 -8.98 -23.48
CA GLY A 132 8.25 -8.04 -23.72
C GLY A 132 7.28 -7.91 -22.56
N PHE A 133 7.07 -8.98 -21.82
CA PHE A 133 6.31 -8.94 -20.58
C PHE A 133 7.03 -8.14 -19.48
N MET A 134 8.35 -8.35 -19.30
CA MET A 134 9.14 -7.58 -18.33
C MET A 134 9.13 -6.09 -18.65
N VAL A 135 9.30 -5.72 -19.93
CA VAL A 135 9.26 -4.33 -20.40
C VAL A 135 7.87 -3.72 -20.23
N ALA A 136 6.82 -4.42 -20.66
CA ALA A 136 5.44 -3.94 -20.53
C ALA A 136 5.05 -3.76 -19.06
N ALA A 137 5.37 -4.73 -18.20
CA ALA A 137 5.12 -4.65 -16.76
C ALA A 137 5.90 -3.49 -16.13
N GLY A 138 7.20 -3.36 -16.41
CA GLY A 138 8.02 -2.27 -15.88
C GLY A 138 7.52 -0.89 -16.31
N PHE A 139 7.18 -0.72 -17.58
CA PHE A 139 6.66 0.54 -18.11
C PHE A 139 5.28 0.88 -17.50
N LEU A 140 4.35 -0.08 -17.44
CA LEU A 140 3.03 0.16 -16.87
C LEU A 140 3.09 0.42 -15.36
N SER A 141 4.02 -0.22 -14.64
CA SER A 141 4.22 -0.02 -13.20
C SER A 141 4.67 1.41 -12.83
N MET A 142 5.17 2.20 -13.79
CA MET A 142 5.52 3.61 -13.55
C MET A 142 4.30 4.52 -13.50
N TRP A 143 3.20 4.15 -14.19
CA TRP A 143 2.02 5.00 -14.37
C TRP A 143 0.77 4.47 -13.65
N ILE A 144 0.75 3.17 -13.35
CA ILE A 144 -0.35 2.45 -12.71
C ILE A 144 0.15 1.86 -11.40
N SER A 145 -0.74 1.61 -10.43
CA SER A 145 -0.33 0.95 -9.19
C SER A 145 0.30 -0.42 -9.47
N ASN A 146 1.39 -0.73 -8.78
CA ASN A 146 2.12 -1.99 -8.93
C ASN A 146 1.19 -3.21 -8.80
N THR A 147 0.25 -3.16 -7.86
CA THR A 147 -0.76 -4.21 -7.65
C THR A 147 -1.68 -4.39 -8.86
N ALA A 148 -2.15 -3.29 -9.47
CA ALA A 148 -3.02 -3.36 -10.65
C ALA A 148 -2.25 -3.88 -11.87
N THR A 149 -0.99 -3.45 -12.06
CA THR A 149 -0.11 -3.98 -13.11
C THR A 149 0.07 -5.48 -12.97
N ALA A 150 0.36 -5.99 -11.76
CA ALA A 150 0.51 -7.42 -11.50
C ALA A 150 -0.76 -8.20 -11.86
N VAL A 151 -1.94 -7.74 -11.42
CA VAL A 151 -3.22 -8.40 -11.71
C VAL A 151 -3.53 -8.44 -13.21
N MET A 152 -3.21 -7.37 -13.95
CA MET A 152 -3.38 -7.32 -15.41
C MET A 152 -2.45 -8.28 -16.15
N MET A 153 -1.25 -8.49 -15.60
CA MET A 153 -0.22 -9.35 -16.19
C MET A 153 -0.52 -10.84 -16.00
N ILE A 154 -1.26 -11.25 -14.96
CA ILE A 154 -1.68 -12.65 -14.73
C ILE A 154 -2.37 -13.29 -15.96
N PRO A 155 -3.47 -12.74 -16.51
CA PRO A 155 -4.14 -13.37 -17.65
C PRO A 155 -3.29 -13.38 -18.92
N ILE A 156 -2.42 -12.37 -19.12
CA ILE A 156 -1.51 -12.33 -20.28
C ILE A 156 -0.44 -13.42 -20.15
N GLY A 157 0.14 -13.57 -18.96
CA GLY A 157 1.10 -14.65 -18.66
C GLY A 157 0.48 -16.02 -18.84
N LEU A 158 -0.75 -16.23 -18.36
CA LEU A 158 -1.46 -17.49 -18.53
C LEU A 158 -1.71 -17.84 -20.01
N ALA A 159 -2.12 -16.87 -20.83
CA ALA A 159 -2.32 -17.09 -22.27
C ALA A 159 -1.04 -17.55 -22.99
N ILE A 160 0.13 -17.07 -22.53
CA ILE A 160 1.43 -17.47 -23.07
C ILE A 160 1.78 -18.89 -22.62
N VAL A 161 1.62 -19.20 -21.33
CA VAL A 161 1.88 -20.55 -20.80
C VAL A 161 1.07 -21.59 -21.58
N LEU A 162 -0.24 -21.35 -21.74
CA LEU A 162 -1.12 -22.22 -22.51
C LEU A 162 -0.67 -22.36 -23.97
N LYS A 163 -0.17 -21.28 -24.59
CA LYS A 163 0.32 -21.33 -25.98
C LYS A 163 1.61 -22.13 -26.13
N ILE A 164 2.48 -22.07 -25.13
CA ILE A 164 3.72 -22.85 -25.09
C ILE A 164 3.37 -24.33 -24.86
N GLU A 165 2.47 -24.64 -23.93
CA GLU A 165 1.98 -26.00 -23.66
C GLU A 165 1.41 -26.67 -24.93
N ASP A 166 0.52 -25.96 -25.64
CA ASP A 166 -0.04 -26.37 -26.94
C ASP A 166 1.03 -26.59 -28.03
N SER A 167 2.13 -25.82 -27.99
CA SER A 167 3.21 -25.93 -28.98
C SER A 167 4.22 -27.05 -28.67
N PHE A 168 4.35 -27.44 -27.39
CA PHE A 168 5.30 -28.47 -26.93
C PHE A 168 4.63 -29.80 -26.53
N GLY A 169 3.31 -29.90 -26.60
CA GLY A 169 2.56 -31.16 -26.52
C GLY A 169 2.66 -31.87 -25.18
N VAL A 170 2.70 -31.13 -24.08
CA VAL A 170 2.49 -31.67 -22.73
C VAL A 170 1.10 -31.29 -22.25
#